data_AF-A0A2S2P5X5-F1
#
_entry.id   AF-A0A2S2P5X5-F1
#
_cell.length_a   1.000
_cell.length_b   1.000
_cell.length_c   1.000
_cell.angle_alpha   90.00
_cell.angle_beta   90.00
_cell.angle_gamma   90.00
#
_symmetry.space_group_name_H-M   'P 1'
#
loop_
_entity.id
_entity.type
_entity.pdbx_description
1 polymer ?
#
loop_
_entity_poly.entity_id
_entity_poly.type
_entity_poly.pdbx_seq_one_letter_code
_entity_poly.pdbx_strand_id
1 'polypeptide(L)'
;MKLAQNPLHVEFSKRFLPERSVDDRIRRLKRGRYAILSKCLYEKHFMESEDVPVSMLNNLRTGRTCMNQFYIGFGFAKRSPYVKPANLVIQRIFESGLIDYWLSRVTEVRISPATFEQVYEIKPRRGGNPSPLSYKQFRVVMVVWMVGCALSAVVFAAERRYGRGGANRSRRV
;
A
#
# COMPACT_ATOMS: atom_id res chain seq x y z
N MET A 1 -28.37 -4.34 6.99
CA MET A 1 -27.10 -4.83 6.41
C MET A 1 -25.96 -4.14 7.14
N LYS A 2 -25.37 -4.80 8.14
CA LYS A 2 -24.26 -4.23 8.92
C LYS A 2 -22.99 -4.40 8.08
N LEU A 3 -22.48 -3.33 7.47
CA LEU A 3 -21.09 -3.33 7.02
C LEU A 3 -20.25 -3.56 8.27
N ALA A 4 -19.60 -4.72 8.36
CA ALA A 4 -18.54 -4.93 9.34
C ALA A 4 -17.51 -3.84 9.08
N GLN A 5 -17.52 -2.79 9.90
CA GLN A 5 -16.59 -1.67 9.78
C GLN A 5 -15.20 -2.21 10.07
N ASN A 6 -14.44 -2.48 9.01
CA ASN A 6 -13.05 -2.87 9.13
C ASN A 6 -12.33 -1.84 10.02
N PRO A 7 -11.64 -2.26 11.09
CA PRO A 7 -11.01 -1.33 12.03
C PRO A 7 -10.03 -0.38 11.32
N LEU A 8 -9.39 -0.81 10.24
CA LEU A 8 -8.51 0.04 9.43
C LEU A 8 -9.27 1.16 8.71
N HIS A 9 -10.48 0.91 8.23
CA HIS A 9 -11.31 1.94 7.60
C HIS A 9 -11.82 2.96 8.64
N VAL A 10 -12.10 2.52 9.86
CA VAL A 10 -12.48 3.40 10.97
C VAL A 10 -11.31 4.26 11.44
N GLU A 11 -10.12 3.70 11.55
CA GLU A 11 -8.92 4.47 11.93
C GLU A 11 -8.55 5.48 10.83
N PHE A 12 -8.66 5.07 9.56
CA PHE A 12 -8.43 5.95 8.43
C PHE A 12 -9.43 7.12 8.45
N SER A 13 -10.73 6.86 8.58
CA SER A 13 -11.74 7.91 8.56
C SER A 13 -11.57 8.93 9.70
N LYS A 14 -11.14 8.47 10.89
CA LYS A 14 -10.83 9.36 12.03
C LYS A 14 -9.63 10.28 11.78
N ARG A 15 -8.64 9.83 10.99
CA ARG A 15 -7.43 10.61 10.68
C ARG A 15 -7.51 11.34 9.34
N PHE A 16 -8.53 11.06 8.55
CA PHE A 16 -8.70 11.67 7.23
C PHE A 16 -9.06 13.14 7.40
N LEU A 17 -8.19 14.00 6.87
CA LEU A 17 -8.41 15.44 6.84
C LEU A 17 -8.78 15.83 5.42
N PRO A 18 -10.01 16.35 5.18
CA PRO A 18 -10.46 16.70 3.84
C PRO A 18 -9.57 17.76 3.23
N GLU A 19 -9.30 17.62 1.94
CA GLU A 19 -8.49 18.57 1.19
C GLU A 19 -9.24 19.88 0.94
N ARG A 20 -8.51 20.99 0.99
CA ARG A 20 -9.08 22.32 0.71
C ARG A 20 -9.03 22.68 -0.78
N SER A 21 -8.10 22.09 -1.53
CA SER A 21 -7.89 22.33 -2.96
C SER A 21 -7.07 21.21 -3.60
N VAL A 22 -7.07 21.16 -4.94
CA VAL A 22 -6.24 20.25 -5.74
C VAL A 22 -4.75 20.43 -5.44
N ASP A 23 -4.27 21.68 -5.31
CA ASP A 23 -2.87 21.95 -5.00
C ASP A 23 -2.46 21.45 -3.61
N ASP A 24 -3.38 21.56 -2.64
CA ASP A 24 -3.15 21.03 -1.29
C ASP A 24 -3.01 19.50 -1.32
N ARG A 25 -3.88 18.82 -2.08
CA ARG A 25 -3.81 17.38 -2.32
C ARG A 25 -2.45 16.99 -2.92
N ILE A 26 -2.03 17.66 -4.00
CA ILE A 26 -0.75 17.37 -4.68
C ILE A 26 0.42 17.59 -3.72
N ARG A 27 0.43 18.69 -2.95
CA ARG A 27 1.49 18.95 -1.96
C ARG A 27 1.55 17.88 -0.88
N ARG A 28 0.40 17.44 -0.36
CA ARG A 28 0.33 16.39 0.67
C ARG A 28 0.78 15.03 0.15
N LEU A 29 0.38 14.68 -1.07
CA LEU A 29 0.86 13.47 -1.74
C LEU A 29 2.39 13.53 -1.97
N LYS A 30 2.96 14.69 -2.32
CA LYS A 30 4.42 14.85 -2.54
C LYS A 30 5.20 14.70 -1.23
N ARG A 31 4.67 15.18 -0.10
CA ARG A 31 5.29 15.04 1.23
C ARG A 31 5.31 13.59 1.74
N GLY A 32 4.47 12.73 1.18
CA GLY A 32 4.28 11.36 1.66
C GLY A 32 3.47 11.30 2.97
N ARG A 33 3.14 10.07 3.40
CA ARG A 33 2.26 9.79 4.56
C ARG A 33 0.82 10.31 4.40
N TYR A 34 0.35 10.43 3.16
CA TYR A 34 -1.01 10.79 2.85
C TYR A 34 -1.59 9.83 1.81
N ALA A 35 -2.90 9.60 1.89
CA ALA A 35 -3.63 8.80 0.92
C ALA A 35 -4.93 9.52 0.56
N ILE A 36 -5.34 9.36 -0.69
CA ILE A 36 -6.56 9.93 -1.27
C ILE A 36 -7.62 8.85 -1.43
N LEU A 37 -8.88 9.27 -1.45
CA LEU A 37 -10.02 8.39 -1.68
C LEU A 37 -10.48 8.52 -3.11
N SER A 38 -10.24 7.46 -3.88
CA SER A 38 -10.64 7.36 -5.27
C SER A 38 -11.86 6.48 -5.45
N LYS A 39 -12.62 6.73 -6.51
CA LYS A 39 -13.69 5.83 -6.96
C LYS A 39 -13.08 4.77 -7.87
N CYS A 40 -13.20 3.52 -7.44
CA CYS A 40 -12.83 2.37 -8.26
C CYS A 40 -14.10 1.80 -8.92
N LEU A 41 -14.02 1.58 -10.22
CA LEU A 41 -15.08 1.06 -11.06
C LEU A 41 -14.69 -0.34 -11.54
N TYR A 42 -15.51 -1.33 -11.21
CA TYR A 42 -15.29 -2.76 -11.51
C TYR A 42 -13.91 -3.27 -11.09
N GLU A 43 -13.41 -2.78 -9.95
CA GLU A 43 -12.12 -3.15 -9.37
C GLU A 43 -10.88 -2.82 -10.23
N LYS A 44 -11.05 -2.37 -11.47
CA LYS A 44 -9.95 -2.18 -12.44
C LYS A 44 -9.68 -0.72 -12.76
N HIS A 45 -10.71 0.12 -12.81
CA HIS A 45 -10.60 1.47 -13.34
C HIS A 45 -10.77 2.51 -12.22
N PHE A 46 -9.79 3.38 -12.05
CA PHE A 46 -9.95 4.57 -11.21
C PHE A 46 -10.53 5.69 -12.05
N MET A 47 -11.60 6.32 -11.56
CA MET A 47 -12.23 7.43 -12.29
C MET A 47 -11.39 8.71 -12.14
N GLU A 48 -11.30 9.51 -13.21
CA GLU A 48 -10.51 10.75 -13.34
C GLU A 48 -10.81 11.86 -12.31
N SER A 49 -11.70 11.64 -11.35
CA SER A 49 -12.14 12.69 -10.40
C SER A 49 -11.09 13.14 -9.38
N GLU A 50 -9.81 12.82 -9.59
CA GLU A 50 -8.76 13.08 -8.60
C GLU A 50 -7.74 14.14 -9.01
N ASP A 51 -7.83 14.76 -10.19
CA ASP A 51 -6.91 15.82 -10.69
C ASP A 51 -5.43 15.64 -10.25
N VAL A 52 -4.98 14.39 -10.10
CA VAL A 52 -3.61 14.09 -9.70
C VAL A 52 -2.83 13.89 -10.98
N PRO A 53 -1.65 14.52 -11.13
CA PRO A 53 -0.83 14.33 -12.32
C PRO A 53 -0.49 12.85 -12.53
N VAL A 54 -0.63 12.37 -13.76
CA VAL A 54 -0.31 11.00 -14.19
C VAL A 54 1.05 10.49 -13.67
N SER A 55 2.06 11.35 -13.69
CA SER A 55 3.41 11.04 -13.21
C SER A 55 3.46 10.67 -11.73
N MET A 56 2.52 11.16 -10.93
CA MET A 56 2.41 10.90 -9.51
C MET A 56 1.61 9.64 -9.21
N LEU A 57 0.55 9.36 -9.98
CA LEU A 57 -0.22 8.13 -9.82
C LEU A 57 0.68 6.88 -9.98
N ASN A 58 1.73 6.94 -10.82
CA ASN A 58 2.73 5.87 -10.99
C ASN A 58 3.48 5.49 -9.71
N ASN A 59 3.49 6.37 -8.71
CA ASN A 59 4.14 6.13 -7.44
C ASN A 59 3.16 5.80 -6.31
N LEU A 60 1.86 5.87 -6.58
CA LEU A 60 0.82 5.50 -5.64
C LEU A 60 0.53 4.00 -5.69
N ARG A 61 -0.01 3.49 -4.58
CA ARG A 61 -0.49 2.13 -4.46
C ARG A 61 -1.94 2.18 -4.01
N THR A 62 -2.76 1.29 -4.56
CA THR A 62 -4.15 1.16 -4.14
C THR A 62 -4.25 0.20 -2.96
N GLY A 63 -5.14 0.48 -2.01
CA GLY A 63 -5.52 -0.49 -0.99
C GLY A 63 -6.28 -1.68 -1.58
N ARG A 64 -6.19 -2.83 -0.89
CA ARG A 64 -6.87 -4.09 -1.25
C ARG A 64 -8.39 -4.00 -1.32
N THR A 65 -8.97 -3.22 -0.42
CA THR A 65 -10.40 -3.19 -0.19
C THR A 65 -10.96 -1.79 -0.39
N CYS A 66 -12.11 -1.72 -1.07
CA CYS A 66 -12.89 -0.50 -1.14
C CYS A 66 -13.46 -0.19 0.24
N MET A 67 -13.42 1.09 0.66
CA MET A 67 -14.02 1.50 1.93
C MET A 67 -15.55 1.39 1.91
N ASN A 68 -16.15 1.75 0.77
CA ASN A 68 -17.58 1.72 0.54
C ASN A 68 -17.86 1.20 -0.87
N GLN A 69 -18.97 0.47 -1.01
CA GLN A 69 -19.51 0.07 -2.30
C GLN A 69 -20.69 0.97 -2.64
N PHE A 70 -20.64 1.59 -3.81
CA PHE A 70 -21.72 2.42 -4.33
C PHE A 70 -22.32 1.76 -5.56
N TYR A 71 -23.65 1.73 -5.62
CA TYR A 71 -24.38 1.24 -6.78
C TYR A 71 -24.87 2.43 -7.59
N ILE A 72 -24.62 2.39 -8.90
CA ILE A 72 -25.16 3.35 -9.87
C ILE A 72 -26.48 2.77 -10.38
N GLY A 73 -27.52 3.59 -10.42
CA GLY A 73 -28.83 3.18 -10.90
C GLY A 73 -29.57 4.29 -11.62
N PHE A 74 -30.62 3.92 -12.36
CA PHE A 74 -31.48 4.86 -13.05
C PHE A 74 -32.66 5.28 -12.16
N GLY A 75 -32.82 6.59 -11.95
CA GLY A 75 -33.95 7.15 -11.23
C GLY A 75 -35.14 7.40 -12.15
N PHE A 76 -36.31 6.88 -11.79
CA PHE A 76 -37.57 7.13 -12.51
C PHE A 76 -38.56 7.88 -11.61
N ALA A 77 -39.46 8.65 -12.22
CA ALA A 77 -40.54 9.30 -11.49
C ALA A 77 -41.41 8.27 -10.74
N LYS A 78 -41.90 8.65 -9.56
CA LYS A 78 -42.73 7.78 -8.72
C LYS A 78 -43.96 7.32 -9.51
N ARG A 79 -44.22 6.01 -9.56
CA ARG A 79 -45.28 5.34 -10.35
C ARG A 79 -45.14 5.44 -11.87
N SER A 80 -43.93 5.70 -12.39
CA SER A 80 -43.70 5.64 -13.83
C SER A 80 -43.99 4.23 -14.38
N PRO A 81 -44.73 4.11 -15.49
CA PRO A 81 -45.00 2.81 -16.11
C PRO A 81 -43.74 2.17 -16.71
N TYR A 82 -42.67 2.96 -16.89
CA TYR A 82 -41.43 2.53 -17.54
C TYR A 82 -40.46 1.80 -16.60
N VAL A 83 -40.70 1.79 -15.29
CA VAL A 83 -39.79 1.15 -14.32
C VAL A 83 -39.63 -0.34 -14.59
N LYS A 84 -40.74 -1.06 -14.75
CA LYS A 84 -40.74 -2.51 -14.99
C LYS A 84 -40.04 -2.88 -16.31
N PRO A 85 -40.40 -2.33 -17.48
CA PRO A 85 -39.72 -2.68 -18.72
C PRO A 85 -38.25 -2.25 -18.72
N ALA A 86 -37.92 -1.07 -18.16
CA ALA A 86 -36.53 -0.64 -18.08
C ALA A 86 -35.67 -1.58 -17.23
N ASN A 87 -36.20 -2.07 -16.10
CA ASN A 87 -35.45 -2.99 -15.25
C ASN A 87 -35.13 -4.32 -15.96
N LEU A 88 -36.08 -4.86 -16.73
CA LEU A 88 -35.86 -6.07 -17.54
C LEU A 88 -34.80 -5.85 -18.62
N VAL A 89 -34.83 -4.70 -19.30
CA VAL A 89 -33.84 -4.35 -20.31
C VAL A 89 -32.46 -4.21 -19.69
N ILE A 90 -32.35 -3.47 -18.58
CA ILE A 90 -31.09 -3.29 -17.85
C ILE A 90 -30.53 -4.65 -17.42
N GLN A 91 -31.36 -5.51 -16.83
CA GLN A 91 -30.95 -6.85 -16.42
C GLN A 91 -30.42 -7.67 -17.61
N ARG A 92 -31.12 -7.67 -18.74
CA ARG A 92 -30.67 -8.39 -19.95
C ARG A 92 -29.34 -7.84 -20.48
N ILE A 93 -29.14 -6.52 -20.43
CA ILE A 93 -27.88 -5.91 -20.85
C ILE A 93 -26.74 -6.35 -19.92
N PHE A 94 -26.96 -6.42 -18.60
CA PHE A 94 -25.97 -6.98 -17.66
C PHE A 94 -25.68 -8.45 -17.95
N GLU A 95 -26.71 -9.29 -18.11
CA GLU A 95 -26.57 -10.73 -18.40
C GLU A 95 -25.87 -11.00 -19.73
N SER A 96 -26.03 -10.10 -20.72
CA SER A 96 -25.35 -10.22 -22.01
C SER A 96 -23.87 -9.82 -22.00
N GLY A 97 -23.35 -9.27 -20.89
CA GLY A 97 -21.97 -8.75 -20.81
C GLY A 97 -21.73 -7.48 -21.63
N LEU A 98 -22.78 -6.88 -22.21
CA LEU A 98 -22.67 -5.70 -23.07
C LEU A 98 -22.16 -4.49 -22.27
N ILE A 99 -22.54 -4.36 -21.00
CA ILE A 99 -22.01 -3.32 -20.10
C ILE A 99 -20.50 -3.47 -19.91
N ASP A 100 -20.01 -4.68 -19.67
CA ASP A 100 -18.57 -4.91 -19.46
C ASP A 100 -17.77 -4.58 -20.72
N TYR A 101 -18.29 -4.96 -21.90
CA TYR A 101 -17.69 -4.63 -23.19
C TYR A 101 -17.59 -3.11 -23.43
N TRP A 102 -18.72 -2.39 -23.29
CA TRP A 102 -18.72 -0.95 -23.50
C TRP A 102 -17.89 -0.22 -22.45
N LEU A 103 -17.89 -0.71 -21.22
CA LEU A 103 -17.12 -0.11 -20.16
C LEU A 103 -15.62 -0.22 -20.47
N SER A 104 -15.11 -1.42 -20.78
CA SER A 104 -13.70 -1.61 -21.17
C SER A 104 -13.33 -0.73 -22.36
N ARG A 105 -14.20 -0.67 -23.37
CA ARG A 105 -13.94 0.11 -24.58
C ARG A 105 -13.89 1.61 -24.32
N VAL A 106 -14.81 2.13 -23.51
CA VAL A 106 -14.85 3.57 -23.19
C VAL A 106 -13.69 3.96 -22.27
N THR A 107 -13.35 3.12 -21.29
CA THR A 107 -12.23 3.40 -20.38
C THR A 107 -10.89 3.33 -21.12
N GLU A 108 -10.67 2.33 -21.97
CA GLU A 108 -9.45 2.24 -22.78
C GLU A 108 -9.28 3.42 -23.74
N VAL A 109 -10.36 3.84 -24.41
CA VAL A 109 -10.30 4.87 -25.47
C VAL A 109 -10.30 6.30 -24.91
N ARG A 110 -11.01 6.58 -23.81
CA ARG A 110 -11.15 7.95 -23.28
C ARG A 110 -10.28 8.26 -22.07
N ILE A 111 -9.86 7.27 -21.29
CA ILE A 111 -9.21 7.51 -19.97
C ILE A 111 -7.70 7.23 -20.01
N SER A 112 -7.15 6.68 -21.10
CA SER A 112 -5.71 6.41 -21.22
C SER A 112 -4.95 7.48 -22.01
N PRO A 113 -4.02 8.18 -21.34
CA PRO A 113 -2.63 8.02 -21.71
C PRO A 113 -1.78 7.44 -20.58
N ALA A 114 -2.38 7.17 -19.42
CA ALA A 114 -1.76 6.40 -18.37
C ALA A 114 -2.75 5.45 -17.75
N THR A 115 -2.84 4.27 -18.36
CA THR A 115 -3.29 3.05 -17.75
C THR A 115 -2.56 2.87 -16.42
N PHE A 116 -3.18 3.35 -15.35
CA PHE A 116 -3.03 2.77 -14.04
C PHE A 116 -3.70 1.41 -14.11
N GLU A 117 -3.04 0.47 -14.78
CA GLU A 117 -3.27 -0.95 -14.51
C GLU A 117 -3.16 -1.07 -13.01
N GLN A 118 -4.32 -1.29 -12.38
CA GLN A 118 -4.52 -1.66 -10.98
C GLN A 118 -3.22 -2.21 -10.44
N VAL A 119 -2.41 -1.33 -9.83
CA VAL A 119 -1.02 -1.66 -9.53
C VAL A 119 -1.12 -2.73 -8.47
N TYR A 120 -0.94 -3.96 -8.93
CA TYR A 120 -0.77 -5.15 -8.14
C TYR A 120 0.02 -4.77 -6.91
N GLU A 121 -0.43 -5.20 -5.74
CA GLU A 121 0.18 -4.93 -4.42
C GLU A 121 1.70 -5.09 -4.41
N ILE A 122 2.19 -5.88 -5.35
CA ILE A 122 3.57 -6.03 -5.73
C ILE A 122 3.65 -5.59 -7.19
N LYS A 123 4.20 -4.40 -7.49
CA LYS A 123 4.73 -4.14 -8.83
C LYS A 123 5.67 -5.32 -9.13
N PRO A 124 5.43 -6.16 -10.16
CA PRO A 124 6.48 -7.05 -10.61
C PRO A 124 7.65 -6.14 -10.93
N ARG A 125 8.77 -6.35 -10.22
CA ARG A 125 9.94 -5.49 -10.31
C ARG A 125 10.42 -5.55 -11.76
N ARG A 126 10.03 -4.58 -12.58
CA ARG A 126 10.42 -4.47 -14.01
C ARG A 126 11.92 -4.72 -14.10
N GLY A 127 12.31 -5.89 -14.58
CA GLY A 127 13.71 -6.28 -14.83
C GLY A 127 14.67 -6.22 -13.63
N GLY A 128 14.19 -6.38 -12.39
CA GLY A 128 15.07 -6.24 -11.23
C GLY A 128 15.73 -7.55 -10.83
N ASN A 129 16.99 -7.76 -11.26
CA ASN A 129 17.90 -8.71 -10.61
C ASN A 129 17.75 -8.64 -9.07
N PRO A 130 17.85 -9.78 -8.36
CA PRO A 130 17.80 -9.78 -6.89
C PRO A 130 18.75 -8.70 -6.38
N SER A 131 18.27 -7.86 -5.45
CA SER A 131 19.10 -6.77 -4.93
C SER A 131 20.39 -7.38 -4.39
N PRO A 132 21.56 -6.97 -4.90
CA PRO A 132 22.82 -7.56 -4.48
C PRO A 132 22.94 -7.39 -2.97
N LEU A 133 23.30 -8.49 -2.31
CA LEU A 133 23.41 -8.58 -0.86
C LEU A 133 24.32 -7.45 -0.38
N SER A 134 23.74 -6.45 0.30
CA SER A 134 24.45 -5.22 0.65
C SER A 134 25.10 -5.38 2.01
N TYR A 135 26.32 -4.88 2.18
CA TYR A 135 27.05 -4.84 3.46
C TYR A 135 26.20 -4.29 4.63
N LYS A 136 25.22 -3.42 4.34
CA LYS A 136 24.25 -2.91 5.32
C LYS A 136 23.48 -4.02 6.05
N GLN A 137 23.21 -5.15 5.40
CA GLN A 137 22.49 -6.29 5.98
C GLN A 137 23.37 -7.09 6.96
N PHE A 138 24.70 -7.13 6.75
CA PHE A 138 25.64 -7.84 7.63
C PHE A 138 26.20 -6.99 8.77
N ARG A 139 25.88 -5.70 8.81
CA ARG A 139 26.39 -4.78 9.84
C ARG A 139 26.11 -5.30 11.25
N VAL A 140 24.91 -5.85 11.49
CA VAL A 140 24.54 -6.39 12.81
C VAL A 140 25.40 -7.59 13.19
N VAL A 141 25.62 -8.52 12.25
CA VAL A 141 26.45 -9.71 12.48
C VAL A 141 27.90 -9.33 12.80
N MET A 142 28.47 -8.37 12.06
CA MET A 142 29.83 -7.88 12.28
C MET A 142 29.99 -7.18 13.64
N VAL A 143 28.98 -6.39 14.06
CA VAL A 143 29.00 -5.72 15.37
C VAL A 143 28.92 -6.76 16.50
N VAL A 144 28.02 -7.73 16.40
CA VAL A 144 27.91 -8.80 17.41
C VAL A 144 29.21 -9.60 17.51
N TRP A 145 29.83 -9.93 16.38
CA TRP A 145 31.11 -10.64 16.35
C TRP A 145 32.23 -9.83 17.03
N MET A 146 32.37 -8.54 16.70
CA MET A 146 33.36 -7.65 17.31
C MET A 146 33.17 -7.52 18.82
N VAL A 147 31.92 -7.37 19.29
CA VAL A 147 31.60 -7.29 20.72
C VAL A 147 31.93 -8.60 21.43
N GLY A 148 31.63 -9.75 20.81
CA GLY A 148 31.98 -11.06 21.34
C GLY A 148 33.50 -11.22 21.51
N CYS A 149 34.28 -10.88 20.48
CA CYS A 149 35.74 -10.92 20.55
C CYS A 149 36.31 -9.97 21.62
N ALA A 150 35.76 -8.77 21.75
CA ALA A 150 36.19 -7.82 22.77
C ALA A 150 35.92 -8.34 24.20
N LEU A 151 34.74 -8.90 24.44
CA LEU A 151 34.39 -9.49 25.74
C LEU A 151 35.31 -10.66 26.08
N SER A 152 35.57 -11.57 25.13
CA SER A 152 36.51 -12.68 25.34
C SER A 152 37.92 -12.20 25.66
N ALA A 153 38.40 -11.16 24.99
CA ALA A 153 39.71 -10.56 25.26
C ALA A 153 39.79 -9.93 26.66
N VAL A 154 38.72 -9.26 27.11
CA VAL A 154 38.63 -8.68 28.45
C VAL A 154 38.66 -9.76 29.54
N VAL A 155 37.88 -10.84 29.37
CA VAL A 155 37.86 -11.97 30.32
C VAL A 155 39.24 -12.61 30.41
N PHE A 156 39.88 -12.88 29.26
CA PHE A 156 41.21 -13.46 29.22
C PHE A 156 42.28 -12.56 29.89
N ALA A 157 42.19 -11.24 29.68
CA ALA A 157 43.10 -10.28 30.32
C ALA A 157 42.88 -10.22 31.85
N ALA A 158 41.62 -10.31 32.30
CA ALA A 158 41.28 -10.36 33.72
C ALA A 158 41.84 -11.65 34.37
N GLU A 159 41.59 -12.81 33.76
CA GLU A 159 42.12 -14.10 34.22
C GLU A 159 43.65 -14.08 34.35
N ARG A 160 44.36 -13.50 33.38
CA ARG A 160 45.82 -13.37 33.47
C ARG A 160 46.29 -12.49 34.62
N ARG A 161 45.56 -11.44 34.98
CA ARG A 161 45.89 -10.55 36.10
C ARG A 161 45.61 -11.22 37.44
N TYR A 162 44.46 -11.87 37.59
CA TYR A 162 44.10 -12.60 38.81
C TYR A 162 44.97 -13.87 39.00
N GLY A 163 45.25 -14.62 37.95
CA GLY A 163 46.11 -15.80 37.99
C GLY A 163 47.57 -15.49 38.36
N ARG A 164 48.12 -14.34 37.91
CA ARG A 164 49.45 -13.86 38.36
C ARG A 164 49.47 -13.42 39.83
N GLY A 165 48.37 -12.86 40.32
CA GLY A 165 48.22 -12.51 41.74
C GLY A 165 48.20 -13.74 42.67
N GLY A 166 47.59 -14.85 42.23
CA GLY A 166 47.58 -16.12 42.96
C GLY A 166 48.94 -16.84 42.94
N ALA A 167 49.62 -16.88 41.77
CA ALA A 167 50.92 -17.52 41.63
C ALA A 167 52.03 -16.85 42.47
N ASN A 168 51.96 -15.53 42.66
CA ASN A 168 52.93 -14.81 43.49
C ASN A 168 52.72 -14.99 45.00
N ARG A 169 51.54 -15.49 45.42
CA ARG A 169 51.21 -15.78 46.81
C ARG A 169 51.60 -17.20 47.23
N SER A 170 51.62 -18.15 46.27
CA SER A 170 52.02 -19.53 46.51
C SER A 170 53.54 -19.77 46.56
N ARG A 171 54.35 -18.73 46.29
CA ARG A 171 55.83 -18.79 46.34
C ARG A 171 56.43 -18.17 47.62
N ARG A 172 55.58 -17.80 48.58
CA ARG A 172 55.94 -17.22 49.90
C ARG A 172 55.39 -18.04 51.08
N VAL A 173 55.10 -19.32 50.89
CA VAL A 173 54.86 -20.27 51.98
C VAL A 173 55.92 -21.35 51.89
#